data_AF-A0A7X3IG56-F1
#
_entry.id   AF-A0A7X3IG56-F1
#
_cell.length_a   1.000
_cell.length_b   1.000
_cell.length_c   1.000
_cell.angle_alpha   90.00
_cell.angle_beta   90.00
_cell.angle_gamma   90.00
#
_symmetry.space_group_name_H-M   'P 1'
#
loop_
_entity.id
_entity.type
_entity.pdbx_description
1 polymer ?
#
loop_
_entity_poly.entity_id
_entity_poly.type
_entity_poly.pdbx_seq_one_letter_code
_entity_poly.pdbx_strand_id
1 'polypeptide(L)'
;MEQKDSFYQLFSLTELGFKIISALIILVIVIGIIAIFVYRHRISGKKIMFFGAELILVGFLFNFIQDFKIYMPSLSFVTILLGLLVSLIGLVKKD
;
A
#
# COMPACT_ATOMS: atom_id res chain seq x y z
N MET A 1 -31.82 21.50 -3.68
CA MET A 1 -31.34 20.23 -3.13
C MET A 1 -30.32 19.70 -4.12
N GLU A 2 -29.03 19.96 -3.87
CA GLU A 2 -27.97 19.43 -4.73
C GLU A 2 -28.01 17.91 -4.66
N GLN A 3 -28.22 17.25 -5.80
CA GLN A 3 -27.87 15.84 -5.95
C GLN A 3 -26.38 15.75 -5.65
N LYS A 4 -26.01 15.38 -4.43
CA LYS A 4 -24.66 14.92 -4.14
C LYS A 4 -24.47 13.67 -4.98
N ASP A 5 -23.78 13.84 -6.11
CA ASP A 5 -23.44 12.82 -7.08
C ASP A 5 -23.03 11.52 -6.38
N SER A 6 -23.70 10.42 -6.72
CA SER A 6 -23.47 9.06 -6.19
C SER A 6 -21.98 8.68 -6.18
N PHE A 7 -21.23 9.21 -7.15
CA PHE A 7 -19.79 9.05 -7.25
C PHE A 7 -19.03 9.55 -6.00
N TYR A 8 -19.35 10.73 -5.47
CA TYR A 8 -18.66 11.27 -4.28
C TYR A 8 -19.05 10.54 -2.99
N GLN A 9 -20.21 9.87 -2.96
CA GLN A 9 -20.56 9.02 -1.83
C GLN A 9 -19.63 7.81 -1.71
N LEU A 10 -19.10 7.29 -2.83
CA LEU A 10 -18.10 6.20 -2.81
C LEU A 10 -16.77 6.62 -2.16
N PHE A 11 -16.43 7.92 -2.21
CA PHE A 11 -15.22 8.48 -1.60
C PHE A 11 -15.48 9.18 -0.26
N SER A 12 -16.73 9.21 0.20
CA SER A 12 -17.05 9.66 1.55
C SER A 12 -16.56 8.63 2.57
N LEU A 13 -16.12 9.09 3.74
CA LEU A 13 -15.75 8.26 4.91
C LEU A 13 -16.99 7.58 5.56
N THR A 14 -17.84 6.99 4.73
CA THR A 14 -18.85 6.02 5.14
C THR A 14 -18.18 4.65 5.25
N GLU A 15 -18.77 3.73 6.01
CA GLU A 15 -18.20 2.39 6.22
C GLU A 15 -17.95 1.64 4.89
N LEU A 16 -18.85 1.82 3.91
CA LEU A 16 -18.71 1.26 2.58
C LEU A 16 -17.56 1.91 1.79
N GLY A 17 -17.46 3.25 1.80
CA GLY A 17 -16.38 3.98 1.15
C GLY A 17 -15.01 3.61 1.71
N PHE A 18 -14.88 3.50 3.03
CA PHE A 18 -13.65 3.05 3.69
C PHE A 18 -13.24 1.63 3.26
N LYS A 19 -14.19 0.69 3.20
CA LYS A 19 -13.93 -0.69 2.73
C LYS A 19 -13.45 -0.71 1.29
N ILE A 20 -14.07 0.08 0.40
CA ILE A 20 -13.68 0.17 -1.01
C ILE A 20 -12.27 0.76 -1.14
N ILE A 21 -11.98 1.88 -0.47
CA ILE A 21 -10.67 2.53 -0.50
C ILE A 21 -9.59 1.58 0.04
N SER A 22 -9.86 0.90 1.16
CA SER A 22 -8.94 -0.08 1.73
C SER A 22 -8.65 -1.23 0.76
N ALA A 23 -9.68 -1.77 0.10
CA ALA A 23 -9.52 -2.82 -0.90
C ALA A 23 -8.70 -2.35 -2.11
N LEU A 24 -8.92 -1.14 -2.59
CA LEU A 24 -8.16 -0.55 -3.70
C LEU A 24 -6.69 -0.37 -3.33
N ILE A 25 -6.39 0.13 -2.11
CA ILE A 25 -5.01 0.29 -1.64
C ILE A 25 -4.31 -1.06 -1.55
N ILE A 26 -4.96 -2.07 -0.96
CA ILE A 26 -4.42 -3.43 -0.88
C ILE A 26 -4.16 -3.99 -2.29
N LEU A 27 -5.09 -3.79 -3.23
CA LEU A 27 -4.94 -4.24 -4.60
C LEU A 27 -3.71 -3.60 -5.28
N VAL A 28 -3.50 -2.29 -5.11
CA VAL A 28 -2.33 -1.59 -5.66
C VAL A 28 -1.03 -2.12 -5.07
N ILE A 29 -0.97 -2.36 -3.75
CA ILE A 29 0.20 -2.95 -3.09
C ILE A 29 0.51 -4.33 -3.68
N VAL A 30 -0.50 -5.19 -3.84
CA VAL A 30 -0.34 -6.54 -4.41
C VAL A 30 0.15 -6.47 -5.86
N ILE A 31 -0.45 -5.62 -6.70
CA ILE A 31 -0.01 -5.44 -8.09
C ILE A 31 1.44 -4.95 -8.15
N GLY A 32 1.82 -4.00 -7.29
CA GLY A 32 3.20 -3.49 -7.23
C GLY A 32 4.22 -4.57 -6.86
N ILE A 33 3.90 -5.41 -5.87
CA ILE A 33 4.76 -6.55 -5.48
C ILE A 33 4.88 -7.56 -6.62
N ILE A 34 3.76 -7.91 -7.28
CA ILE A 34 3.78 -8.82 -8.42
C ILE A 34 4.62 -8.24 -9.56
N ALA A 35 4.46 -6.96 -9.87
CA ALA A 35 5.23 -6.29 -10.91
C ALA A 35 6.74 -6.33 -10.61
N ILE A 36 7.14 -6.09 -9.36
CA ILE A 36 8.55 -6.22 -8.96
C ILE A 36 9.05 -7.64 -9.14
N PHE A 37 8.27 -8.66 -8.78
CA PHE A 37 8.69 -10.04 -8.89
C PHE A 37 8.80 -10.50 -10.35
N VAL A 38 7.82 -10.14 -11.19
CA VAL A 38 7.78 -10.47 -12.63
C VAL A 38 8.90 -9.77 -13.39
N TYR A 39 9.10 -8.47 -13.13
CA TYR A 39 10.10 -7.66 -13.82
C TYR A 39 11.43 -7.56 -13.06
N ARG A 40 11.66 -8.42 -12.05
CA ARG A 40 12.83 -8.37 -11.15
C ARG A 40 14.16 -8.32 -11.89
N HIS A 41 14.25 -8.95 -13.05
CA HIS A 41 15.48 -8.99 -13.86
C HIS A 41 15.80 -7.65 -14.53
N ARG A 42 14.78 -6.82 -14.80
CA ARG A 42 14.91 -5.53 -15.49
C ARG A 42 14.96 -4.31 -14.55
N ILE A 43 14.56 -4.48 -13.30
CA ILE A 43 14.51 -3.39 -12.30
C ILE A 43 15.78 -3.43 -11.45
N SER A 44 16.52 -2.32 -11.32
CA SER A 44 17.70 -2.28 -10.44
C SER A 44 17.36 -2.56 -8.97
N GLY A 45 18.29 -3.15 -8.23
CA GLY A 45 18.21 -3.37 -6.78
C GLY A 45 17.87 -2.09 -6.03
N LYS A 46 18.45 -0.95 -6.45
CA LYS A 46 18.12 0.38 -5.89
C LYS A 46 16.64 0.74 -6.02
N LYS A 47 16.01 0.47 -7.18
CA LYS A 47 14.58 0.74 -7.39
C LYS A 47 13.70 -0.18 -6.56
N ILE A 48 14.09 -1.45 -6.42
CA ILE A 48 13.40 -2.41 -5.54
C ILE A 48 13.51 -1.95 -4.08
N MET A 49 14.70 -1.52 -3.65
CA MET A 49 14.93 -0.94 -2.32
C MET A 49 14.04 0.26 -2.04
N PHE A 50 13.96 1.17 -3.00
CA PHE A 50 13.14 2.38 -2.90
C PHE A 50 11.65 2.05 -2.74
N PHE A 51 11.12 1.12 -3.55
CA PHE A 51 9.75 0.66 -3.40
C PHE A 51 9.49 0.01 -2.04
N GLY A 52 10.45 -0.77 -1.53
CA GLY A 52 10.38 -1.32 -0.17
C GLY A 52 10.28 -0.22 0.91
N ALA A 53 11.06 0.86 0.75
CA ALA A 53 10.99 2.02 1.65
C ALA A 53 9.64 2.76 1.54
N GLU A 54 9.07 2.91 0.34
CA GLU A 54 7.73 3.46 0.14
C GLU A 54 6.66 2.63 0.86
N LEU A 55 6.72 1.30 0.79
CA LEU A 55 5.80 0.43 1.52
C LEU A 55 5.90 0.62 3.04
N ILE A 56 7.13 0.77 3.58
CA ILE A 56 7.33 1.06 5.01
C ILE A 56 6.64 2.39 5.38
N LEU A 57 6.82 3.43 4.57
CA LEU A 57 6.18 4.73 4.79
C LEU A 57 4.65 4.63 4.72
N VAL A 58 4.10 3.88 3.76
CA VAL A 58 2.65 3.63 3.67
C VAL A 58 2.13 2.92 4.92
N GLY A 59 2.86 1.95 5.44
CA GLY A 59 2.50 1.29 6.70
C GLY A 59 2.46 2.26 7.88
N PHE A 60 3.41 3.20 7.98
CA PHE A 60 3.34 4.27 8.98
C PHE A 60 2.13 5.19 8.79
N LEU A 61 1.75 5.51 7.55
CA LEU A 61 0.56 6.31 7.25
C LEU A 61 -0.73 5.62 7.72
N PHE A 62 -0.84 4.30 7.61
CA PHE A 62 -1.99 3.56 8.15
C PHE A 62 -2.13 3.70 9.67
N ASN A 63 -1.03 3.85 10.41
CA ASN A 63 -1.08 4.11 11.86
C ASN A 63 -1.46 5.56 12.19
N PHE A 64 -1.31 6.48 11.24
CA PHE A 64 -1.64 7.89 11.41
C PHE A 64 -3.13 8.18 11.13
N ILE A 65 -3.73 7.44 10.20
CA ILE A 65 -5.15 7.55 9.86
C ILE A 65 -5.98 6.77 10.88
N GLN A 66 -6.90 7.47 11.57
CA GLN A 66 -7.68 6.91 12.67
C GLN A 66 -8.50 5.67 12.27
N ASP A 67 -9.12 5.68 11.10
CA ASP A 67 -9.93 4.55 10.64
C ASP A 67 -9.09 3.28 10.42
N PHE A 68 -7.93 3.41 9.77
CA PHE A 68 -7.01 2.28 9.59
C PHE A 68 -6.48 1.78 10.93
N LYS A 69 -6.14 2.69 11.86
CA LYS A 69 -5.65 2.33 13.19
C LYS A 69 -6.67 1.55 14.02
N ILE A 70 -7.96 1.87 13.91
CA ILE A 70 -9.03 1.23 14.70
C ILE A 70 -9.50 -0.06 14.04
N TYR A 71 -9.80 -0.02 12.75
CA TYR A 71 -10.45 -1.14 12.05
C TYR A 71 -9.47 -2.14 11.44
N MET A 72 -8.23 -1.72 11.14
CA MET A 72 -7.21 -2.56 10.48
C MET A 72 -5.81 -2.40 11.10
N PRO A 73 -5.65 -2.55 12.44
CA PRO A 73 -4.38 -2.25 13.13
C PRO A 73 -3.20 -3.12 12.66
N SER A 74 -3.45 -4.35 12.20
CA SER A 74 -2.43 -5.25 11.68
C SER A 74 -1.93 -4.87 10.28
N LEU A 75 -2.70 -4.09 9.51
CA LEU A 75 -2.35 -3.72 8.15
C LEU A 75 -1.04 -2.91 8.12
N SER A 76 -0.86 -1.97 9.06
CA SER A 76 0.37 -1.18 9.16
C SER A 76 1.60 -2.07 9.36
N PHE A 77 1.54 -3.02 10.30
CA PHE A 77 2.61 -3.95 10.59
C PHE A 77 2.92 -4.86 9.40
N VAL A 78 1.89 -5.41 8.75
CA VAL A 78 2.06 -6.26 7.57
C VAL A 78 2.71 -5.49 6.43
N THR A 79 2.26 -4.26 6.15
CA THR A 79 2.84 -3.42 5.09
C THR A 79 4.29 -3.04 5.39
N ILE A 80 4.62 -2.71 6.65
CA ILE A 80 6.01 -2.45 7.07
C ILE A 80 6.87 -3.69 6.89
N LEU A 81 6.41 -4.86 7.33
CA LEU A 81 7.15 -6.12 7.18
C LEU A 81 7.40 -6.45 5.71
N LEU A 82 6.38 -6.29 4.85
CA LEU A 82 6.52 -6.47 3.41
C LEU A 82 7.53 -5.48 2.81
N GLY A 83 7.45 -4.21 3.20
CA GLY A 83 8.40 -3.19 2.75
C GLY A 83 9.85 -3.50 3.16
N LEU A 84 10.06 -3.98 4.39
CA LEU A 84 11.37 -4.44 4.85
C LEU A 84 11.90 -5.62 4.01
N LEU A 85 11.06 -6.62 3.76
CA LEU A 85 11.44 -7.77 2.93
C LEU A 85 11.79 -7.35 1.50
N VAL A 86 10.97 -6.50 0.87
CA VAL A 86 11.24 -5.98 -0.47
C VAL A 86 12.52 -5.16 -0.48
N SER A 87 12.76 -4.34 0.54
CA SER A 87 13.98 -3.53 0.64
C SER A 87 15.23 -4.41 0.75
N LEU A 88 15.19 -5.46 1.57
CA LEU A 88 16.27 -6.44 1.69
C LEU A 88 16.53 -7.19 0.37
N ILE A 89 15.48 -7.57 -0.36
CA ILE A 89 15.62 -8.19 -1.70
C ILE A 89 16.34 -7.22 -2.66
N GLY A 90 15.97 -5.94 -2.63
CA GLY A 90 16.65 -4.90 -3.42
C GLY A 90 18.13 -4.75 -3.06
N LEU A 91 18.47 -4.84 -1.77
CA LEU A 91 19.84 -4.71 -1.27
C LEU A 91 20.73 -5.88 -1.71
N VAL A 92 20.21 -7.12 -1.68
CA VAL A 92 20.96 -8.33 -2.09
C VAL A 92 21.11 -8.41 -3.61
N LYS A 93 20.24 -7.75 -4.36
CA LYS A 93 20.33 -7.75 -5.82
C LYS A 93 21.54 -6.95 -6.30
N LYS A 94 22.52 -7.65 -6.88
CA LYS A 94 23.65 -7.04 -7.57
C LYS A 94 23.16 -6.37 -8.87
N ASP A 95 23.36 -5.06 -8.96
CA ASP A 95 23.02 -4.23 -10.12
C ASP A 95 23.91 -4.54 -11.33
#